data_AF-A0A925MD46-F1
#
_entry.id   AF-A0A925MD46-F1
#
_cell.length_a   1.000
_cell.length_b   1.000
_cell.length_c   1.000
_cell.angle_alpha   90.00
_cell.angle_beta   90.00
_cell.angle_gamma   90.00
#
_symmetry.space_group_name_H-M   'P 1'
#
loop_
_entity.id
_entity.type
_entity.pdbx_description
1 polymer ?
#
loop_
_entity_poly.entity_id
_entity_poly.type
_entity_poly.pdbx_seq_one_letter_code
_entity_poly.pdbx_strand_id
1 'polypeptide(L)'
;MIVGCALPADVTLVATIQGTDFEFFGDLGLARSWLRGPLDREGQGWVSACIFSRVNANEVAIPISLRGPNPNLDVIEEEREGWSLEEGAFYGNLFGPANQPIQWYACRGKDQAAGESGGLVDRDCAEPDPENPGFTQCGFIYAGECESACERFSENGTFYRRCHTAPQASGHHGCSDDRTFRQVITTFVVP
;
A
#
# COMPACT_ATOMS: atom_id res chain seq x y z
N MET A 1 -12.28 -5.61 2.06
CA MET A 1 -11.30 -6.11 1.06
C MET A 1 -11.92 -7.25 0.26
N ILE A 2 -11.79 -7.37 -1.07
CA ILE A 2 -11.32 -6.37 -2.05
C ILE A 2 -12.21 -5.12 -1.98
N VAL A 3 -13.53 -5.29 -2.02
CA VAL A 3 -14.56 -4.26 -2.25
C VAL A 3 -14.33 -2.96 -1.48
N GLY A 4 -14.05 -3.02 -0.17
CA GLY A 4 -13.67 -1.85 0.63
C GLY A 4 -12.58 -0.93 0.02
N CYS A 5 -11.54 -1.47 -0.61
CA CYS A 5 -10.53 -0.64 -1.27
C CYS A 5 -11.09 0.09 -2.51
N ALA A 6 -11.95 -0.59 -3.28
CA ALA A 6 -12.40 -0.10 -4.58
C ALA A 6 -13.62 0.84 -4.48
N LEU A 7 -14.57 0.52 -3.61
CA LEU A 7 -15.88 1.17 -3.54
C LEU A 7 -16.02 1.99 -2.24
N PRO A 8 -16.72 3.13 -2.29
CA PRO A 8 -16.91 3.99 -1.12
C PRO A 8 -17.90 3.37 -0.12
N ALA A 9 -17.85 3.81 1.15
CA ALA A 9 -18.68 3.30 2.24
C ALA A 9 -20.21 3.41 2.02
N ASP A 10 -20.69 4.25 1.10
CA ASP A 10 -22.11 4.32 0.70
C ASP A 10 -22.55 3.17 -0.24
N VAL A 11 -21.65 2.26 -0.60
CA VAL A 11 -21.89 1.18 -1.56
C VAL A 11 -21.68 -0.19 -0.91
N THR A 12 -22.70 -1.04 -1.01
CA THR A 12 -22.62 -2.48 -0.68
C THR A 12 -22.95 -3.29 -1.94
N LEU A 13 -22.13 -4.29 -2.25
CA LEU A 13 -22.44 -5.28 -3.28
C LEU A 13 -23.07 -6.51 -2.64
N VAL A 14 -24.01 -7.15 -3.34
CA VAL A 14 -24.62 -8.41 -2.92
C VAL A 14 -24.38 -9.47 -3.99
N ALA A 15 -23.92 -10.66 -3.59
CA ALA A 15 -23.79 -11.81 -4.47
C ALA A 15 -24.58 -13.00 -3.91
N THR A 16 -25.60 -13.46 -4.64
CA THR A 16 -26.37 -14.65 -4.28
C THR A 16 -25.65 -15.92 -4.74
N ILE A 17 -25.14 -16.71 -3.80
CA ILE A 17 -24.47 -18.00 -4.07
C ILE A 17 -25.32 -19.11 -3.45
N GLN A 18 -25.82 -20.03 -4.27
CA GLN A 18 -26.68 -21.14 -3.84
C GLN A 18 -27.92 -20.71 -3.02
N GLY A 19 -28.46 -19.52 -3.30
CA GLY A 19 -29.61 -18.95 -2.59
C GLY A 19 -29.28 -18.28 -1.25
N THR A 20 -27.99 -18.18 -0.88
CA THR A 20 -27.52 -17.37 0.24
C THR A 20 -26.93 -16.07 -0.31
N ASP A 21 -27.35 -14.94 0.24
CA ASP A 21 -26.82 -13.62 -0.12
C ASP A 21 -25.56 -13.31 0.69
N PHE A 22 -24.50 -12.89 0.00
CA PHE A 22 -23.23 -12.46 0.58
C PHE A 22 -23.04 -10.97 0.32
N GLU A 23 -22.95 -10.18 1.40
CA GLU A 23 -22.73 -8.74 1.35
C GLU A 23 -21.24 -8.38 1.37
N PHE A 24 -20.85 -7.42 0.54
CA PHE A 24 -19.49 -6.89 0.48
C PHE A 24 -19.52 -5.37 0.55
N PHE A 25 -19.03 -4.85 1.67
CA PHE A 25 -19.04 -3.42 1.97
C PHE A 25 -17.88 -2.68 1.30
N GLY A 26 -18.19 -1.49 0.78
CA GLY A 26 -17.21 -0.45 0.44
C GLY A 26 -16.63 0.22 1.69
N ASP A 27 -15.59 1.02 1.49
CA ASP A 27 -14.83 1.76 2.51
C ASP A 27 -14.22 3.01 1.83
N LEU A 28 -13.05 2.86 1.19
CA LEU A 28 -12.23 3.96 0.67
C LEU A 28 -12.66 4.52 -0.70
N GLY A 29 -13.30 3.74 -1.56
CA GLY A 29 -13.73 4.24 -2.88
C GLY A 29 -12.65 4.58 -3.91
N LEU A 30 -11.45 4.01 -3.79
CA LEU A 30 -10.29 4.34 -4.65
C LEU A 30 -10.49 4.00 -6.14
N ALA A 31 -11.51 3.20 -6.48
CA ALA A 31 -11.79 2.76 -7.86
C ALA A 31 -13.30 2.65 -8.13
N ARG A 32 -14.08 3.71 -7.80
CA ARG A 32 -15.55 3.75 -7.99
C ARG A 32 -16.02 3.42 -9.42
N SER A 33 -15.16 3.54 -10.43
CA SER A 33 -15.41 3.11 -11.82
C SER A 33 -15.77 1.63 -11.94
N TRP A 34 -15.33 0.78 -11.01
CA TRP A 34 -15.56 -0.66 -10.99
C TRP A 34 -17.04 -1.07 -10.98
N LEU A 35 -17.93 -0.20 -10.50
CA LEU A 35 -19.39 -0.39 -10.58
C LEU A 35 -19.94 -0.45 -12.01
N ARG A 36 -19.18 0.02 -13.00
CA ARG A 36 -19.62 0.15 -14.41
C ARG A 36 -18.81 -0.70 -15.39
N GLY A 37 -17.79 -1.41 -14.92
CA GLY A 37 -16.91 -2.23 -15.76
C GLY A 37 -15.65 -2.69 -15.02
N PRO A 38 -14.76 -3.44 -15.68
CA PRO A 38 -13.49 -3.86 -15.09
C PRO A 38 -12.64 -2.70 -14.61
N LEU A 39 -11.79 -2.94 -13.60
CA LEU A 39 -10.79 -1.98 -13.15
C LEU A 39 -9.84 -1.62 -14.30
N ASP A 40 -9.71 -0.33 -14.60
CA ASP A 40 -8.63 0.19 -15.44
C ASP A 40 -7.27 0.09 -14.71
N ARG A 41 -6.17 0.44 -15.40
CA ARG A 41 -4.81 0.30 -14.83
C ARG A 41 -4.59 1.14 -13.57
N GLU A 42 -5.26 2.28 -13.42
CA GLU A 42 -5.14 3.12 -12.24
C GLU A 42 -5.94 2.53 -11.07
N GLY A 43 -7.19 2.13 -11.31
CA GLY A 43 -8.01 1.44 -10.32
C GLY A 43 -7.36 0.13 -9.84
N GLN A 44 -6.74 -0.64 -10.75
CA GLN A 44 -5.94 -1.81 -10.40
C GLN A 44 -4.78 -1.46 -9.45
N GLY A 45 -4.00 -0.42 -9.77
CA GLY A 45 -2.89 0.03 -8.93
C GLY A 45 -3.35 0.46 -7.53
N TRP A 46 -4.40 1.29 -7.45
CA TRP A 46 -4.91 1.78 -6.16
C TRP A 46 -5.48 0.67 -5.29
N VAL A 47 -6.27 -0.23 -5.87
CA VAL A 47 -6.84 -1.38 -5.16
C VAL A 47 -5.72 -2.33 -4.71
N SER A 48 -4.68 -2.52 -5.53
CA SER A 48 -3.52 -3.34 -5.16
C SER A 48 -2.75 -2.73 -3.98
N ALA A 49 -2.40 -1.44 -4.05
CA ALA A 49 -1.73 -0.73 -2.96
C ALA A 49 -2.52 -0.79 -1.63
N CYS A 50 -3.84 -0.68 -1.69
CA CYS A 50 -4.72 -0.79 -0.50
C CYS A 50 -4.79 -2.21 0.07
N ILE A 51 -4.73 -3.24 -0.77
CA ILE A 51 -4.67 -4.63 -0.31
C ILE A 51 -3.29 -4.91 0.31
N PHE A 52 -2.22 -4.47 -0.34
CA PHE A 52 -0.84 -4.67 0.10
C PHE A 52 -0.55 -3.98 1.44
N SER A 53 -1.00 -2.73 1.63
CA SER A 53 -0.90 -2.00 2.90
C SER A 53 -1.69 -2.63 4.07
N ARG A 54 -2.55 -3.62 3.82
CA ARG A 54 -3.33 -4.33 4.85
C ARG A 54 -2.81 -5.75 5.12
N VAL A 55 -1.74 -6.20 4.46
CA VAL A 55 -1.09 -7.48 4.76
C VAL A 55 -0.39 -7.37 6.12
N ASN A 56 -0.48 -8.39 6.96
CA ASN A 56 0.25 -8.48 8.23
C ASN A 56 0.92 -9.85 8.38
N ALA A 57 2.14 -9.88 8.93
CA ALA A 57 2.80 -11.12 9.35
C ALA A 57 2.08 -11.76 10.55
N ASN A 58 1.59 -10.93 11.49
CA ASN A 58 1.19 -11.38 12.83
C ASN A 58 -0.25 -11.94 12.94
N GLU A 59 -0.95 -12.17 11.81
CA GLU A 59 -2.38 -12.56 11.74
C GLU A 59 -3.39 -11.64 12.49
N VAL A 60 -2.92 -10.56 13.13
CA VAL A 60 -3.75 -9.58 13.85
C VAL A 60 -4.20 -8.46 12.92
N ALA A 61 -5.49 -8.11 12.98
CA ALA A 61 -6.05 -6.93 12.34
C ALA A 61 -5.79 -5.68 13.20
N ILE A 62 -4.97 -4.76 12.69
CA ILE A 62 -4.57 -3.53 13.36
C ILE A 62 -5.16 -2.36 12.56
N PRO A 63 -5.77 -1.35 13.20
CA PRO A 63 -6.17 -0.15 12.48
C PRO A 63 -4.91 0.59 12.01
N ILE A 64 -4.98 1.23 10.84
CA ILE A 64 -3.86 1.91 10.19
C ILE A 64 -4.38 3.17 9.48
N SER A 65 -3.60 4.24 9.47
CA SER A 65 -3.88 5.44 8.67
C SER A 65 -3.25 5.26 7.29
N LEU A 66 -4.08 5.30 6.24
CA LEU A 66 -3.68 5.09 4.84
C LEU A 66 -3.59 6.43 4.12
N ARG A 67 -2.41 6.79 3.61
CA ARG A 67 -2.14 8.10 3.01
C ARG A 67 -1.53 7.96 1.63
N GLY A 68 -1.96 8.77 0.66
CA GLY A 68 -1.48 8.69 -0.71
C GLY A 68 -2.05 9.81 -1.58
N PRO A 69 -1.53 10.02 -2.81
CA PRO A 69 -1.94 11.15 -3.67
C PRO A 69 -3.35 11.03 -4.28
N ASN A 70 -4.23 10.20 -3.71
CA ASN A 70 -5.63 10.07 -4.06
C ASN A 70 -6.47 10.88 -3.05
N PRO A 71 -7.39 11.78 -3.45
CA PRO A 71 -8.22 12.55 -2.52
C PRO A 71 -9.05 11.71 -1.55
N ASN A 72 -9.34 10.45 -1.87
CA ASN A 72 -10.02 9.53 -0.95
C ASN A 72 -9.09 8.94 0.13
N LEU A 73 -7.82 9.37 0.18
CA LEU A 73 -6.82 9.10 1.23
C LEU A 73 -6.38 10.40 1.93
N ASP A 74 -7.13 11.50 1.74
CA ASP A 74 -6.91 12.73 2.49
C ASP A 74 -7.38 12.54 3.94
N VAL A 75 -6.45 12.74 4.88
CA VAL A 75 -6.69 12.58 6.33
C VAL A 75 -6.82 13.94 7.02
N ILE A 76 -7.67 14.00 8.05
CA ILE A 76 -7.80 15.19 8.92
C ILE A 76 -6.58 15.31 9.85
N GLU A 77 -6.37 16.49 10.42
CA GLU A 77 -5.19 16.74 11.26
C GLU A 77 -5.16 15.90 12.54
N GLU A 78 -6.32 15.64 13.15
CA GLU A 78 -6.42 14.78 14.35
C GLU A 78 -6.01 13.32 14.06
N GLU A 79 -6.26 12.83 12.85
CA GLU A 79 -5.72 11.54 12.39
C GLU A 79 -4.21 11.63 12.09
N ARG A 80 -3.75 12.74 11.51
CA ARG A 80 -2.32 12.99 11.24
C ARG A 80 -1.49 12.98 12.53
N GLU A 81 -2.00 13.61 13.59
CA GLU A 81 -1.38 13.70 14.91
C GLU A 81 -1.47 12.37 15.67
N GLY A 82 -2.61 11.69 15.65
CA GLY A 82 -2.80 10.41 16.34
C GLY A 82 -2.07 9.22 15.70
N TRP A 83 -1.80 9.29 14.39
CA TRP A 83 -1.17 8.23 13.60
C TRP A 83 0.14 8.75 12.99
N SER A 84 1.18 8.85 13.84
CA SER A 84 2.42 9.55 13.48
C SER A 84 3.62 8.65 13.15
N LEU A 85 3.56 7.34 13.46
CA LEU A 85 4.66 6.40 13.17
C LEU A 85 4.54 5.82 11.75
N GLU A 86 5.53 6.08 10.91
CA GLU A 86 5.60 5.64 9.52
C GLU A 86 6.15 4.21 9.39
N GLU A 87 5.29 3.25 9.03
CA GLU A 87 5.68 1.85 8.73
C GLU A 87 6.42 1.76 7.39
N GLY A 88 5.82 2.29 6.33
CA GLY A 88 6.34 2.18 4.96
C GLY A 88 5.31 2.45 3.89
N ALA A 89 5.68 2.22 2.64
CA ALA A 89 4.78 2.41 1.50
C ALA A 89 4.68 1.19 0.59
N PHE A 90 3.44 0.89 0.20
CA PHE A 90 3.05 -0.32 -0.53
C PHE A 90 2.43 0.04 -1.88
N TYR A 91 2.81 -0.70 -2.92
CA TYR A 91 2.41 -0.43 -4.30
C TYR A 91 2.62 -1.65 -5.22
N GLY A 92 2.03 -1.60 -6.41
CA GLY A 92 2.19 -2.62 -7.44
C GLY A 92 0.93 -2.87 -8.27
N ASN A 93 0.75 -4.09 -8.75
CA ASN A 93 -0.47 -4.57 -9.41
C ASN A 93 -0.70 -6.07 -9.14
N LEU A 94 -1.80 -6.37 -8.43
CA LEU A 94 -2.32 -7.72 -8.16
C LEU A 94 -3.04 -8.32 -9.38
N PHE A 95 -3.56 -7.48 -10.28
CA PHE A 95 -4.40 -7.87 -11.43
C PHE A 95 -3.58 -8.18 -12.70
N GLY A 96 -2.33 -8.64 -12.52
CA GLY A 96 -1.47 -9.08 -13.61
C GLY A 96 -1.98 -10.38 -14.27
N PRO A 97 -1.39 -10.77 -15.42
CA PRO A 97 -1.68 -12.07 -16.04
C PRO A 97 -1.38 -13.21 -15.07
N ALA A 98 -2.28 -14.19 -14.96
CA ALA A 98 -2.17 -15.29 -13.98
C ALA A 98 -0.95 -16.22 -14.16
N ASN A 99 -0.21 -16.09 -15.27
CA ASN A 99 1.04 -16.79 -15.54
C ASN A 99 2.30 -15.94 -15.26
N GLN A 100 2.15 -14.79 -14.60
CA GLN A 100 3.24 -13.91 -14.19
C GLN A 100 3.23 -13.74 -12.66
N PRO A 101 4.39 -13.52 -12.02
CA PRO A 101 4.45 -13.17 -10.61
C PRO A 101 3.64 -11.90 -10.31
N ILE A 102 3.04 -11.83 -9.12
CA ILE A 102 2.38 -10.63 -8.62
C ILE A 102 3.43 -9.51 -8.56
N GLN A 103 3.08 -8.34 -9.09
CA GLN A 103 3.88 -7.13 -8.92
C GLN A 103 3.51 -6.51 -7.58
N TRP A 104 4.30 -6.78 -6.55
CA TRP A 104 4.07 -6.28 -5.20
C TRP A 104 5.39 -5.81 -4.59
N TYR A 105 5.39 -4.58 -4.10
CA TYR A 105 6.58 -3.90 -3.63
C TYR A 105 6.27 -3.17 -2.32
N ALA A 106 7.27 -3.14 -1.44
CA ALA A 106 7.26 -2.36 -0.23
C ALA A 106 8.60 -1.63 -0.09
N CYS A 107 8.55 -0.41 0.42
CA CYS A 107 9.72 0.29 0.94
C CYS A 107 9.52 0.54 2.44
N ARG A 108 10.63 0.60 3.19
CA ARG A 108 10.59 0.82 4.64
C ARG A 108 10.45 2.30 4.97
N GLY A 109 9.56 2.60 5.91
CA GLY A 109 9.32 3.95 6.43
C GLY A 109 10.43 4.40 7.40
N LYS A 110 10.55 5.71 7.58
CA LYS A 110 11.60 6.32 8.41
C LYS A 110 11.55 5.90 9.89
N ASP A 111 10.34 5.67 10.43
CA ASP A 111 10.17 5.37 11.86
C ASP A 111 10.34 3.87 12.12
N GLN A 112 9.81 3.02 11.22
CA GLN A 112 10.13 1.60 11.13
C GLN A 112 11.66 1.37 11.10
N ALA A 113 12.38 2.06 10.19
CA ALA A 113 13.84 2.00 10.10
C ALA A 113 14.60 2.56 11.33
N ALA A 114 13.95 3.38 12.17
CA ALA A 114 14.53 3.93 13.40
C ALA A 114 14.37 3.02 14.62
N GLY A 115 13.53 1.98 14.52
CA GLY A 115 13.27 0.99 15.55
C GLY A 115 11.79 0.90 15.91
N GLU A 116 11.28 -0.33 15.99
CA GLU A 116 9.89 -0.63 16.29
C GLU A 116 9.45 -0.09 17.66
N SER A 117 8.34 0.63 17.65
CA SER A 117 7.65 1.16 18.83
C SER A 117 6.17 1.37 18.51
N GLY A 118 5.33 1.51 19.54
CA GLY A 118 3.89 1.68 19.35
C GLY A 118 3.27 0.53 18.53
N GLY A 119 2.46 0.89 17.55
CA GLY A 119 1.87 -0.05 16.61
C GLY A 119 2.84 -0.67 15.59
N LEU A 120 4.12 -0.23 15.50
CA LEU A 120 5.08 -0.80 14.54
C LEU A 120 5.51 -2.22 14.92
N VAL A 121 5.43 -2.57 16.21
CA VAL A 121 5.85 -3.87 16.79
C VAL A 121 5.10 -5.06 16.20
N ASP A 122 3.92 -4.83 15.61
CA ASP A 122 3.11 -5.86 14.97
C ASP A 122 2.98 -5.62 13.44
N ARG A 123 3.92 -4.89 12.80
CA ARG A 123 3.84 -4.37 11.40
C ARG A 123 5.09 -4.63 10.54
N ASP A 124 5.52 -5.88 10.49
CA ASP A 124 6.81 -6.27 9.88
C ASP A 124 6.86 -6.24 8.34
N CYS A 125 5.73 -5.97 7.66
CA CYS A 125 5.65 -6.14 6.20
C CYS A 125 6.44 -5.12 5.38
N ALA A 126 6.98 -4.07 6.00
CA ALA A 126 7.91 -3.12 5.39
C ALA A 126 9.38 -3.42 5.74
N GLU A 127 9.67 -4.26 6.74
CA GLU A 127 11.04 -4.63 7.14
C GLU A 127 11.68 -5.59 6.13
N PRO A 128 12.97 -5.41 5.77
CA PRO A 128 13.68 -6.36 4.93
C PRO A 128 13.87 -7.70 5.65
N ASP A 129 13.71 -8.79 4.91
CA ASP A 129 13.93 -10.15 5.41
C ASP A 129 15.44 -10.46 5.45
N PRO A 130 16.04 -10.72 6.63
CA PRO A 130 17.45 -11.07 6.74
C PRO A 130 17.78 -12.47 6.21
N GLU A 131 16.81 -13.38 6.13
CA GLU A 131 16.95 -14.72 5.57
C GLU A 131 16.72 -14.73 4.04
N ASN A 132 15.92 -13.80 3.51
CA ASN A 132 15.63 -13.66 2.08
C ASN A 132 15.97 -12.26 1.51
N PRO A 133 17.27 -11.96 1.27
CA PRO A 133 17.71 -10.66 0.75
C PRO A 133 17.00 -10.22 -0.55
N GLY A 134 16.49 -8.99 -0.55
CA GLY A 134 15.69 -8.44 -1.66
C GLY A 134 14.18 -8.58 -1.47
N PHE A 135 13.74 -9.22 -0.37
CA PHE A 135 12.34 -9.29 0.04
C PHE A 135 12.15 -8.66 1.42
N THR A 136 10.88 -8.42 1.78
CA THR A 136 10.44 -8.08 3.14
C THR A 136 10.00 -9.33 3.90
N GLN A 137 9.82 -9.24 5.22
CA GLN A 137 9.33 -10.35 6.05
C GLN A 137 7.97 -10.93 5.56
N CYS A 138 7.15 -10.12 4.87
CA CYS A 138 5.88 -10.55 4.26
C CYS A 138 5.99 -10.96 2.77
N GLY A 139 7.20 -11.07 2.22
CA GLY A 139 7.47 -11.55 0.86
C GLY A 139 7.33 -10.51 -0.26
N PHE A 140 7.00 -9.25 0.04
CA PHE A 140 7.07 -8.16 -0.96
C PHE A 140 8.49 -7.99 -1.46
N ILE A 141 8.65 -7.58 -2.73
CA ILE A 141 9.95 -7.16 -3.25
C ILE A 141 10.37 -5.88 -2.50
N TYR A 142 11.53 -5.92 -1.84
CA TYR A 142 12.03 -4.81 -1.04
C TYR A 142 12.68 -3.75 -1.93
N ALA A 143 12.06 -2.58 -1.99
CA ALA A 143 12.55 -1.45 -2.78
C ALA A 143 13.56 -0.56 -2.04
N GLY A 144 13.94 -0.89 -0.80
CA GLY A 144 14.80 -0.08 0.05
C GLY A 144 14.04 0.83 1.00
N GLU A 145 14.74 1.80 1.60
CA GLU A 145 14.13 2.85 2.41
C GLU A 145 13.31 3.77 1.49
N CYS A 146 12.09 4.16 1.91
CA CYS A 146 11.19 4.96 1.08
C CYS A 146 11.76 6.32 0.65
N GLU A 147 12.68 6.91 1.43
CA GLU A 147 13.40 8.13 1.06
C GLU A 147 14.29 7.97 -0.18
N SER A 148 14.74 6.75 -0.47
CA SER A 148 15.57 6.40 -1.63
C SER A 148 14.76 5.74 -2.77
N ALA A 149 13.62 5.15 -2.44
CA ALA A 149 12.76 4.42 -3.36
C ALA A 149 11.64 5.28 -3.98
N CYS A 150 11.30 6.43 -3.39
CA CYS A 150 10.10 7.19 -3.75
C CYS A 150 10.31 8.71 -3.72
N GLU A 151 9.44 9.46 -4.41
CA GLU A 151 9.30 10.90 -4.21
C GLU A 151 8.42 11.17 -2.98
N ARG A 152 8.84 12.04 -2.06
CA ARG A 152 7.94 12.61 -1.03
C ARG A 152 6.88 13.52 -1.67
N PHE A 153 5.69 13.59 -1.07
CA PHE A 153 4.56 14.39 -1.54
C PHE A 153 3.74 15.00 -0.37
N SER A 154 2.76 15.84 -0.70
CA SER A 154 2.02 16.80 0.14
C SER A 154 2.81 18.05 0.54
N GLU A 155 2.12 19.16 0.81
CA GLU A 155 2.74 20.42 1.28
C GLU A 155 3.51 20.25 2.60
N ASN A 156 3.12 19.26 3.42
CA ASN A 156 3.75 18.91 4.69
C ASN A 156 4.65 17.65 4.60
N GLY A 157 4.89 17.09 3.41
CA GLY A 157 5.85 15.99 3.20
C GLY A 157 5.48 14.62 3.80
N THR A 158 4.20 14.38 4.12
CA THR A 158 3.73 13.28 4.99
C THR A 158 3.45 11.92 4.33
N PHE A 159 3.72 11.73 3.03
CA PHE A 159 3.60 10.41 2.38
C PHE A 159 4.32 10.41 1.01
N TYR A 160 4.42 9.23 0.40
CA TYR A 160 5.18 8.99 -0.81
C TYR A 160 4.33 8.89 -2.08
N ARG A 161 4.97 9.15 -3.23
CA ARG A 161 4.45 8.91 -4.59
C ARG A 161 5.58 8.43 -5.51
N ARG A 162 5.24 7.96 -6.71
CA ARG A 162 6.21 7.64 -7.79
C ARG A 162 7.34 6.71 -7.30
N CYS A 163 6.97 5.66 -6.59
CA CYS A 163 7.93 4.71 -6.06
C CYS A 163 8.51 3.81 -7.16
N HIS A 164 9.77 3.44 -6.99
CA HIS A 164 10.59 2.64 -7.90
C HIS A 164 10.57 1.17 -7.49
N THR A 165 10.93 0.24 -8.39
CA THR A 165 10.96 -1.20 -8.05
C THR A 165 12.20 -1.64 -7.29
N ALA A 166 13.16 -0.73 -7.08
CA ALA A 166 14.43 -0.94 -6.40
C ALA A 166 14.94 0.43 -5.87
N PRO A 167 15.94 0.47 -4.97
CA PRO A 167 16.51 1.73 -4.50
C PRO A 167 17.16 2.50 -5.67
N GLN A 168 17.00 3.83 -5.72
CA GLN A 168 17.74 4.63 -6.69
C GLN A 168 19.24 4.64 -6.35
N ALA A 169 20.02 3.81 -7.04
CA ALA A 169 21.47 3.79 -6.89
C ALA A 169 22.08 5.13 -7.35
N SER A 170 22.67 5.87 -6.40
CA SER A 170 23.34 7.15 -6.66
C SER A 170 24.58 6.96 -7.55
N GLY A 171 24.40 7.01 -8.87
CA GLY A 171 25.50 7.07 -9.85
C GLY A 171 25.56 6.00 -10.95
N HIS A 172 24.49 5.25 -11.24
CA HIS A 172 24.44 4.35 -12.41
C HIS A 172 23.31 4.68 -13.39
N HIS A 173 23.57 5.66 -14.27
CA HIS A 173 22.75 5.99 -15.45
C HIS A 173 22.79 4.91 -16.55
N GLY A 174 22.56 3.63 -16.22
CA GLY A 174 22.86 2.52 -17.14
C GLY A 174 21.95 1.28 -17.10
N CYS A 175 21.21 1.02 -16.01
CA CYS A 175 20.32 -0.15 -15.94
C CYS A 175 18.87 0.26 -16.29
N SER A 176 18.50 0.02 -17.54
CA SER A 176 17.19 0.33 -18.10
C SER A 176 16.11 -0.69 -17.69
N ASP A 177 15.33 -0.40 -16.64
CA ASP A 177 13.90 -0.81 -16.55
C ASP A 177 13.15 -0.21 -15.33
N ASP A 178 13.48 1.03 -14.96
CA ASP A 178 13.03 1.66 -13.72
C ASP A 178 11.54 2.06 -13.74
N ARG A 179 10.67 1.05 -13.54
CA ARG A 179 9.22 1.17 -13.55
C ARG A 179 8.74 1.90 -12.29
N THR A 180 8.18 3.09 -12.47
CA THR A 180 7.61 3.86 -11.36
C THR A 180 6.11 3.64 -11.20
N PHE A 181 5.67 3.44 -9.95
CA PHE A 181 4.27 3.30 -9.57
C PHE A 181 3.73 4.61 -8.99
N ARG A 182 2.60 5.09 -9.49
CA ARG A 182 1.95 6.33 -9.00
C ARG A 182 0.94 6.07 -7.90
N GLN A 183 0.29 4.91 -7.97
CA GLN A 183 -0.64 4.39 -6.99
C GLN A 183 0.16 3.78 -5.83
N VAL A 184 0.48 4.64 -4.86
CA VAL A 184 1.30 4.35 -3.69
C VAL A 184 0.49 4.72 -2.45
N ILE A 185 0.47 3.82 -1.47
CA ILE A 185 -0.13 4.07 -0.17
C ILE A 185 0.96 3.95 0.89
N THR A 186 1.18 5.04 1.63
CA THR A 186 2.02 5.07 2.83
C THR A 186 1.14 4.77 4.04
N THR A 187 1.69 3.99 4.96
CA THR A 187 1.01 3.45 6.15
C THR A 187 1.56 4.12 7.39
N PHE A 188 0.65 4.50 8.29
CA PHE A 188 1.00 5.04 9.59
C PHE A 188 0.25 4.31 10.70
N VAL A 189 0.91 4.16 11.85
CA VAL A 189 0.38 3.55 13.08
C VAL A 189 0.43 4.53 14.27
N VAL A 190 -0.25 4.15 15.35
CA VAL A 190 -0.21 4.88 16.63
C VAL A 190 1.16 4.75 17.32
N PRO A 191 1.63 5.77 18.05
CA PRO A 191 2.81 5.72 18.93
C PRO A 191 2.74 4.72 20.10
#